data_AF-A0A2T3JT35-F1
#
_entry.id   AF-A0A2T3JT35-F1
#
_cell.length_a   1.000
_cell.length_b   1.000
_cell.length_c   1.000
_cell.angle_alpha   90.00
_cell.angle_beta   90.00
_cell.angle_gamma   90.00
#
_symmetry.space_group_name_H-M   'P 1'
#
loop_
_entity.id
_entity.type
_entity.pdbx_description
1 polymer ?
#
loop_
_entity_poly.entity_id
_entity_poly.type
_entity_poly.pdbx_seq_one_letter_code
_entity_poly.pdbx_strand_id
1 'polypeptide(L)'
;MSCNASDESIIVLIDRFRFEDLWYKIGKGEHYQYYKPNSDEELADLSRGTKEIWMGCGKYPDAEKGFAEPFDNPVPVAQFTYTNMLRGSAGWVDTNGFGISDVTRTIWLLANGAKEFPVIVNDLQSAIAIHDLIGVKTSKVYTGIDLYERARECITK
;
A
#
# COMPACT_ATOMS: atom_id res chain seq x y z
N MET A 1 23.84 -10.39 -13.21
CA MET A 1 22.62 -10.73 -12.45
C MET A 1 21.45 -10.57 -13.42
N SER A 2 20.88 -11.67 -13.89
CA SER A 2 19.79 -11.65 -14.87
C SER A 2 18.51 -11.26 -14.16
N CYS A 3 18.02 -10.03 -14.36
CA CYS A 3 16.68 -9.65 -13.99
C CYS A 3 15.73 -10.41 -14.93
N ASN A 4 15.30 -11.61 -14.55
CA ASN A 4 14.20 -12.26 -15.24
C ASN A 4 12.95 -11.41 -14.98
N ALA A 5 12.60 -10.58 -15.96
CA ALA A 5 11.38 -9.77 -15.98
C ALA A 5 10.14 -10.64 -16.23
N SER A 6 10.02 -11.76 -15.51
CA SER A 6 8.88 -12.68 -15.58
C SER A 6 7.89 -12.47 -14.44
N ASP A 7 8.10 -11.52 -13.53
CA ASP A 7 7.15 -11.26 -12.46
C ASP A 7 6.05 -10.33 -12.95
N GLU A 8 4.85 -10.89 -13.06
CA GLU A 8 3.54 -10.25 -13.25
C GLU A 8 3.18 -9.24 -12.13
N SER A 9 4.17 -8.75 -11.38
CA SER A 9 3.99 -7.80 -10.30
C SER A 9 3.67 -6.43 -10.87
N ILE A 10 2.49 -5.93 -10.52
CA ILE A 10 2.01 -4.61 -10.92
C ILE A 10 2.19 -3.67 -9.74
N ILE A 11 2.92 -2.57 -9.96
CA ILE A 11 3.24 -1.58 -8.95
C ILE A 11 2.34 -0.37 -9.10
N VAL A 12 1.78 0.07 -7.97
CA VAL A 12 1.07 1.34 -7.86
C VAL A 12 1.80 2.22 -6.85
N LEU A 13 2.07 3.46 -7.23
CA LEU A 13 2.57 4.48 -6.31
C LEU A 13 1.39 5.15 -5.61
N ILE A 14 1.33 5.01 -4.30
CA ILE A 14 0.21 5.43 -3.46
C ILE A 14 0.44 6.82 -2.88
N ASP A 15 -0.58 7.66 -2.93
CA ASP A 15 -0.64 8.95 -2.24
C ASP A 15 -1.08 8.71 -0.80
N ARG A 16 -0.24 9.09 0.17
CA ARG A 16 -0.50 8.87 1.59
C ARG A 16 -1.85 9.40 2.05
N PHE A 17 -2.20 10.63 1.70
CA PHE A 17 -3.39 11.27 2.28
C PHE A 17 -4.67 10.65 1.73
N ARG A 18 -4.65 10.22 0.47
CA ARG A 18 -5.77 9.47 -0.10
C ARG A 18 -5.87 8.06 0.48
N PHE A 19 -4.74 7.42 0.70
CA PHE A 19 -4.69 6.13 1.37
C PHE A 19 -5.28 6.21 2.78
N GLU A 20 -4.83 7.16 3.60
CA GLU A 20 -5.38 7.38 4.96
C GLU A 20 -6.90 7.62 4.93
N ASP A 21 -7.39 8.38 3.94
CA ASP A 21 -8.84 8.63 3.78
C ASP A 21 -9.62 7.37 3.40
N LEU A 22 -9.10 6.55 2.47
CA LEU A 22 -9.70 5.26 2.12
C LEU A 22 -9.64 4.27 3.29
N TRP A 23 -8.50 4.19 3.96
CA TRP A 23 -8.27 3.29 5.09
C TRP A 23 -9.20 3.60 6.26
N TYR A 24 -9.47 4.88 6.52
CA TYR A 24 -10.47 5.32 7.49
C TYR A 24 -11.89 4.83 7.15
N LYS A 25 -12.28 4.91 5.88
CA LYS A 25 -13.59 4.45 5.42
C LYS A 25 -13.73 2.93 5.54
N ILE A 26 -12.65 2.19 5.29
CA ILE A 26 -12.60 0.73 5.50
C ILE A 26 -12.77 0.39 6.98
N GLY A 27 -12.05 1.06 7.88
CA GLY A 27 -12.10 0.79 9.33
C GLY A 27 -13.46 1.12 9.98
N LYS A 28 -14.33 1.85 9.30
CA LYS A 28 -15.72 2.08 9.73
C LYS A 28 -16.72 1.05 9.17
N GLY A 29 -16.27 0.14 8.30
CA GLY A 29 -17.07 -0.96 7.75
C GLY A 29 -16.83 -2.30 8.47
N GLU A 30 -17.83 -3.19 8.49
CA GLU A 30 -17.87 -4.43 9.29
C GLU A 30 -16.89 -5.55 8.86
N HIS A 31 -15.94 -5.32 7.95
CA HIS A 31 -15.33 -6.41 7.17
C HIS A 31 -13.83 -6.28 6.86
N TYR A 32 -12.98 -6.28 7.91
CA TYR A 32 -11.54 -6.58 7.75
C TYR A 32 -11.23 -8.02 8.24
N GLN A 33 -10.81 -8.91 7.33
CA GLN A 33 -10.61 -10.34 7.65
C GLN A 33 -9.17 -10.78 7.96
N TYR A 34 -8.15 -9.92 7.83
CA TYR A 34 -6.74 -10.37 7.97
C TYR A 34 -5.88 -9.64 9.01
N TYR A 35 -6.48 -8.72 9.77
CA TYR A 35 -5.89 -8.15 10.98
C TYR A 35 -7.01 -7.95 12.01
N LYS A 36 -7.01 -8.72 13.10
CA LYS A 36 -7.87 -8.51 14.28
C LYS A 36 -7.03 -7.88 15.39
N PRO A 37 -6.91 -6.54 15.47
CA PRO A 37 -6.80 -5.88 16.75
C PRO A 37 -8.22 -5.85 17.35
N ASN A 38 -8.37 -5.67 18.65
CA ASN A 38 -9.66 -5.87 19.29
C ASN A 38 -10.60 -4.70 18.93
N SER A 39 -11.68 -4.98 18.21
CA SER A 39 -12.74 -4.05 17.76
C SER A 39 -12.43 -3.15 16.56
N ASP A 40 -13.44 -2.95 15.71
CA ASP A 40 -13.38 -2.16 14.46
C ASP A 40 -12.97 -0.68 14.69
N GLU A 41 -13.09 -0.19 15.92
CA GLU A 41 -12.72 1.18 16.31
C GLU A 41 -11.19 1.41 16.27
N GLU A 42 -10.37 0.41 16.64
CA GLU A 42 -8.91 0.52 16.65
C GLU A 42 -8.30 0.70 15.24
N LEU A 43 -8.94 0.15 14.20
CA LEU A 43 -8.49 0.29 12.80
C LEU A 43 -8.78 1.68 12.22
N ALA A 44 -9.97 2.23 12.51
CA ALA A 44 -10.30 3.60 12.14
C ALA A 44 -9.34 4.58 12.83
N ASP A 45 -8.99 4.31 14.09
CA ASP A 45 -8.03 5.12 14.83
C ASP A 45 -6.61 4.99 14.30
N LEU A 46 -6.19 3.82 13.82
CA LEU A 46 -4.90 3.64 13.12
C LEU A 46 -4.85 4.42 11.81
N SER A 47 -5.92 4.48 11.03
CA SER A 47 -5.93 5.24 9.76
C SER A 47 -5.77 6.76 9.94
N ARG A 48 -6.12 7.26 11.13
CA ARG A 48 -5.93 8.65 11.56
C ARG A 48 -4.91 8.74 12.70
N GLY A 49 -4.11 7.70 12.87
CA GLY A 49 -3.23 7.53 14.01
C GLY A 49 -2.13 8.58 14.02
N THR A 50 -1.65 8.92 15.20
CA THR A 50 -0.40 9.65 15.33
C THR A 50 0.78 8.67 15.25
N LYS A 51 2.00 9.21 15.14
CA LYS A 51 3.23 8.40 15.20
C LYS A 51 3.24 7.50 16.44
N GLU A 52 2.79 8.02 17.58
CA GLU A 52 2.75 7.29 18.85
C GLU A 52 1.81 6.09 18.79
N ILE A 53 0.62 6.24 18.19
CA ILE A 53 -0.34 5.14 18.00
C ILE A 53 0.25 4.08 17.08
N TRP A 54 0.85 4.49 15.96
CA TRP A 54 1.48 3.59 15.00
C TRP A 54 2.63 2.78 15.60
N MET A 55 3.48 3.43 16.41
CA MET A 55 4.57 2.77 17.12
C MET A 55 4.09 1.76 18.17
N GLY A 56 2.84 1.87 18.63
CA GLY A 56 2.21 0.90 19.53
C GLY A 56 1.77 -0.40 18.87
N CYS A 57 1.79 -0.50 17.53
CA CYS A 57 1.46 -1.73 16.82
C CYS A 57 2.48 -2.84 17.17
N GLY A 58 2.00 -4.02 17.58
CA GLY A 58 2.86 -5.10 18.10
C GLY A 58 3.97 -5.56 17.15
N LYS A 59 3.79 -5.43 15.82
CA LYS A 59 4.82 -5.76 14.81
C LYS A 59 5.68 -4.57 14.38
N TYR A 60 5.40 -3.36 14.87
CA TYR A 60 6.14 -2.15 14.50
C TYR A 60 7.66 -2.28 14.77
N PRO A 61 8.12 -2.83 15.92
CA PRO A 61 9.55 -3.01 16.15
C PRO A 61 10.23 -3.94 15.14
N ASP A 62 9.51 -4.90 14.55
CA ASP A 62 10.07 -5.78 13.51
C ASP A 62 10.20 -5.04 12.17
N ALA A 63 9.23 -4.17 11.84
CA ALA A 63 9.35 -3.27 10.70
C ALA A 63 10.52 -2.29 10.86
N GLU A 64 10.68 -1.70 12.05
CA GLU A 64 11.80 -0.80 12.37
C GLU A 64 13.15 -1.50 12.14
N LYS A 65 13.31 -2.75 12.60
CA LYS A 65 14.52 -3.54 12.34
C LYS A 65 14.74 -3.78 10.84
N GLY A 66 13.69 -4.17 10.12
CA GLY A 66 13.78 -4.42 8.68
C GLY A 66 14.19 -3.17 7.89
N PHE A 67 13.64 -2.00 8.23
CA PHE A 67 13.98 -0.74 7.58
C PHE A 67 15.35 -0.18 8.00
N ALA A 68 15.96 -0.70 9.07
CA ALA A 68 17.32 -0.37 9.49
C ALA A 68 18.40 -1.19 8.74
N GLU A 69 18.01 -2.23 7.99
CA GLU A 69 18.92 -3.03 7.18
C GLU A 69 19.52 -2.20 6.02
N PRO A 70 20.72 -2.56 5.52
CA PRO A 70 21.35 -1.84 4.42
C PRO A 70 20.59 -1.97 3.10
N PHE A 71 20.94 -1.11 2.15
CA PHE A 71 20.26 -1.01 0.85
C PHE A 71 20.26 -2.31 0.02
N ASP A 72 21.21 -3.22 0.24
CA ASP A 72 21.28 -4.51 -0.45
C ASP A 72 20.29 -5.56 0.11
N ASN A 73 19.58 -5.25 1.20
CA ASN A 73 18.49 -6.04 1.76
C ASN A 73 17.22 -5.17 1.95
N PRO A 74 16.62 -4.66 0.87
CA PRO A 74 15.50 -3.74 0.98
C PRO A 74 14.25 -4.44 1.53
N VAL A 75 13.50 -3.75 2.37
CA VAL A 75 12.19 -4.23 2.84
C VAL A 75 11.27 -4.41 1.62
N PRO A 76 10.65 -5.59 1.43
CA PRO A 76 9.71 -5.80 0.34
C PRO A 76 8.53 -4.81 0.40
N VAL A 77 7.95 -4.45 -0.73
CA VAL A 77 6.78 -3.57 -0.73
C VAL A 77 5.53 -4.31 -0.22
N ALA A 78 4.56 -3.57 0.32
CA ALA A 78 3.31 -4.17 0.79
C ALA A 78 2.45 -4.61 -0.40
N GLN A 79 1.57 -5.58 -0.18
CA GLN A 79 0.66 -6.08 -1.20
C GLN A 79 -0.76 -5.63 -0.90
N PHE A 80 -1.39 -4.99 -1.89
CA PHE A 80 -2.76 -4.51 -1.82
C PHE A 80 -3.65 -5.34 -2.76
N THR A 81 -4.89 -5.60 -2.33
CA THR A 81 -5.89 -6.32 -3.11
C THR A 81 -7.20 -5.54 -3.15
N TYR A 82 -7.98 -5.68 -4.23
CA TYR A 82 -9.30 -5.06 -4.35
C TYR A 82 -10.24 -5.93 -5.17
N THR A 83 -11.21 -6.61 -4.54
CA THR A 83 -12.04 -7.61 -5.22
C THR A 83 -13.39 -7.11 -5.73
N ASN A 84 -13.87 -5.93 -5.31
CA ASN A 84 -15.18 -5.40 -5.72
C ASN A 84 -15.04 -4.09 -6.51
N MET A 85 -14.72 -4.22 -7.80
CA MET A 85 -14.48 -3.11 -8.73
C MET A 85 -15.70 -2.21 -9.03
N LEU A 86 -16.82 -2.37 -8.33
CA LEU A 86 -18.04 -1.63 -8.60
C LEU A 86 -18.01 -0.29 -7.86
N ARG A 87 -17.64 0.76 -8.60
CA ARG A 87 -17.97 2.13 -8.22
C ARG A 87 -19.50 2.20 -8.08
N GLY A 88 -20.00 2.49 -6.88
CA GLY A 88 -21.42 2.67 -6.66
C GLY A 88 -21.98 3.77 -7.56
N SER A 89 -23.21 3.60 -8.04
CA SER A 89 -23.88 4.45 -9.04
C SER A 89 -24.06 5.93 -8.63
N ALA A 90 -23.71 6.32 -7.41
CA ALA A 90 -23.75 7.69 -6.91
C ALA A 90 -22.39 8.25 -6.44
N GLY A 91 -21.27 7.65 -6.88
CA GLY A 91 -19.92 8.10 -6.49
C GLY A 91 -19.43 7.55 -5.14
N TRP A 92 -20.19 6.62 -4.54
CA TRP A 92 -19.75 5.82 -3.40
C TRP A 92 -18.66 4.84 -3.86
N VAL A 93 -17.57 4.78 -3.10
CA VAL A 93 -16.52 3.78 -3.28
C VAL A 93 -16.93 2.58 -2.45
N ASP A 94 -17.22 1.44 -3.09
CA ASP A 94 -17.39 0.19 -2.36
C ASP A 94 -16.02 -0.24 -1.85
N THR A 95 -15.78 -0.09 -0.55
CA THR A 95 -14.52 -0.47 0.07
C THR A 95 -14.48 -1.96 0.43
N ASN A 96 -15.57 -2.70 0.19
CA ASN A 96 -15.60 -4.14 0.42
C ASN A 96 -14.58 -4.81 -0.49
N GLY A 97 -13.78 -5.72 0.08
CA GLY A 97 -12.76 -6.45 -0.67
C GLY A 97 -11.44 -5.70 -0.86
N PHE A 98 -11.25 -4.52 -0.26
CA PHE A 98 -9.93 -3.91 -0.15
C PHE A 98 -9.13 -4.57 0.99
N GLY A 99 -7.98 -5.15 0.66
CA GLY A 99 -7.12 -5.83 1.62
C GLY A 99 -5.69 -5.29 1.57
N ILE A 100 -5.05 -5.25 2.74
CA ILE A 100 -3.62 -4.93 2.86
C ILE A 100 -2.91 -6.08 3.56
N SER A 101 -2.02 -6.74 2.84
CA SER A 101 -1.06 -7.68 3.41
C SER A 101 0.17 -6.92 3.90
N ASP A 102 0.65 -7.30 5.10
CA ASP A 102 1.79 -6.69 5.77
C ASP A 102 1.66 -5.19 6.05
N VAL A 103 0.46 -4.74 6.45
CA VAL A 103 0.14 -3.33 6.76
C VAL A 103 1.15 -2.65 7.70
N THR A 104 1.82 -3.40 8.57
CA THR A 104 2.86 -2.89 9.49
C THR A 104 3.97 -2.11 8.78
N ARG A 105 4.41 -2.55 7.58
CA ARG A 105 5.47 -1.83 6.85
C ARG A 105 4.95 -0.51 6.26
N THR A 106 3.69 -0.48 5.85
CA THR A 106 2.99 0.75 5.47
C THR A 106 2.87 1.70 6.66
N ILE A 107 2.44 1.19 7.83
CA ILE A 107 2.38 1.96 9.08
C ILE A 107 3.74 2.57 9.41
N TRP A 108 4.84 1.81 9.28
CA TRP A 108 6.19 2.33 9.52
C TRP A 108 6.55 3.48 8.57
N LEU A 109 6.22 3.36 7.27
CA LEU A 109 6.43 4.43 6.29
C LEU A 109 5.64 5.70 6.65
N LEU A 110 4.38 5.55 7.07
CA LEU A 110 3.54 6.67 7.50
C LEU A 110 4.11 7.37 8.75
N ALA A 111 4.53 6.59 9.75
CA ALA A 111 5.15 7.07 10.98
C ALA A 111 6.47 7.84 10.76
N ASN A 112 7.17 7.53 9.68
CA ASN A 112 8.41 8.19 9.27
C ASN A 112 8.22 9.27 8.19
N GLY A 113 6.97 9.68 7.92
CA GLY A 113 6.69 10.84 7.10
C GLY A 113 6.72 10.60 5.59
N ALA A 114 6.71 9.34 5.13
CA ALA A 114 6.56 9.04 3.71
C ALA A 114 5.30 9.73 3.17
N LYS A 115 5.41 10.44 2.05
CA LYS A 115 4.28 11.09 1.36
C LYS A 115 3.69 10.21 0.26
N GLU A 116 4.55 9.37 -0.29
CA GLU A 116 4.23 8.45 -1.37
C GLU A 116 4.96 7.13 -1.12
N PHE A 117 4.35 6.01 -1.45
CA PHE A 117 4.98 4.70 -1.26
C PHE A 117 4.49 3.67 -2.30
N PRO A 118 5.36 2.75 -2.75
CA PRO A 118 4.97 1.72 -3.70
C PRO A 118 4.25 0.55 -3.02
N VAL A 119 3.31 -0.05 -3.74
CA VAL A 119 2.66 -1.32 -3.36
C VAL A 119 2.60 -2.26 -4.57
N ILE A 120 2.61 -3.57 -4.32
CA ILE A 120 2.30 -4.59 -5.35
C ILE A 120 0.79 -4.85 -5.35
N VAL A 121 0.24 -5.04 -6.54
CA VAL A 121 -1.12 -5.49 -6.80
C VAL A 121 -1.06 -6.67 -7.75
N ASN A 122 -1.94 -7.67 -7.52
CA ASN A 122 -1.86 -8.97 -8.21
C ASN A 122 -2.45 -8.97 -9.62
N ASP A 123 -3.27 -7.99 -9.97
CA ASP A 123 -3.92 -7.91 -11.26
C ASP A 123 -4.11 -6.46 -11.72
N LEU A 124 -4.20 -6.29 -13.04
CA LEU A 124 -4.20 -4.98 -13.67
C LEU A 124 -5.47 -4.18 -13.36
N GLN A 125 -6.62 -4.85 -13.26
CA GLN A 125 -7.88 -4.16 -13.04
C GLN A 125 -7.95 -3.59 -11.62
N SER A 126 -7.56 -4.38 -10.63
CA SER A 126 -7.36 -3.92 -9.26
C SER A 126 -6.33 -2.79 -9.20
N ALA A 127 -5.21 -2.90 -9.92
CA ALA A 127 -4.17 -1.88 -9.91
C ALA A 127 -4.66 -0.54 -10.46
N ILE A 128 -5.44 -0.56 -11.55
CA ILE A 128 -6.09 0.64 -12.12
C ILE A 128 -7.08 1.23 -11.11
N ALA A 129 -7.95 0.41 -10.52
CA ALA A 129 -8.92 0.89 -9.54
C ALA A 129 -8.25 1.51 -8.30
N ILE A 130 -7.21 0.85 -7.77
CA ILE A 130 -6.41 1.35 -6.65
C ILE A 130 -5.71 2.66 -7.04
N HIS A 131 -5.12 2.74 -8.24
CA HIS A 131 -4.47 3.97 -8.72
C HIS A 131 -5.47 5.12 -8.85
N ASP A 132 -6.66 4.88 -9.39
CA ASP A 132 -7.72 5.88 -9.54
C ASP A 132 -8.21 6.41 -8.18
N LEU A 133 -8.31 5.53 -7.17
CA LEU A 133 -8.79 5.87 -5.83
C LEU A 133 -7.73 6.59 -5.01
N ILE A 134 -6.53 6.01 -4.91
CA ILE A 134 -5.51 6.40 -3.93
C ILE A 134 -4.11 6.54 -4.52
N GLY A 135 -3.95 6.39 -5.83
CA GLY A 135 -2.67 6.59 -6.51
C GLY A 135 -2.25 8.05 -6.60
N VAL A 136 -0.94 8.25 -6.76
CA VAL A 136 -0.35 9.55 -7.09
C VAL A 136 -0.87 10.00 -8.46
N LYS A 137 -1.49 11.18 -8.53
CA LYS A 137 -2.18 11.67 -9.76
C LYS A 137 -1.27 11.84 -10.97
N THR A 138 0.01 12.10 -10.73
CA THR A 138 1.03 12.29 -11.76
C THR A 138 1.73 10.99 -12.14
N SER A 139 1.44 9.88 -11.46
CA SER A 139 1.97 8.56 -11.78
C SER A 139 0.99 7.77 -12.67
N LYS A 140 1.44 6.61 -13.10
CA LYS A 140 0.61 5.57 -13.71
C LYS A 140 0.78 4.26 -12.94
N VAL A 141 0.03 3.24 -13.35
CA VAL A 141 0.32 1.85 -12.99
C VAL A 141 1.59 1.40 -13.73
N TYR A 142 2.48 0.69 -13.03
CA TYR A 142 3.73 0.19 -13.60
C TYR A 142 3.76 -1.33 -13.59
N THR A 143 4.23 -1.93 -14.67
CA THR A 143 4.64 -3.34 -14.68
C THR A 143 6.10 -3.48 -14.24
N GLY A 144 6.53 -4.70 -13.92
CA GLY A 144 7.95 -4.99 -13.71
C GLY A 144 8.83 -4.58 -14.90
N ILE A 145 8.31 -4.68 -16.12
CA ILE A 145 9.00 -4.24 -17.34
C ILE A 145 9.15 -2.71 -17.36
N ASP A 146 8.08 -1.95 -17.11
CA ASP A 146 8.13 -0.48 -17.05
C ASP A 146 9.20 0.01 -16.05
N LEU A 147 9.28 -0.64 -14.88
CA LEU A 147 10.26 -0.27 -13.85
C LEU A 147 11.67 -0.67 -14.23
N TYR A 148 11.85 -1.84 -14.85
CA TYR A 148 13.16 -2.28 -15.34
C TYR A 148 13.71 -1.32 -16.40
N GLU A 149 12.89 -0.90 -17.36
CA GLU A 149 13.27 0.07 -18.38
C GLU A 149 13.65 1.41 -17.77
N ARG A 150 12.85 1.93 -16.83
CA ARG A 150 13.17 3.17 -16.10
C ARG A 150 14.46 3.08 -15.30
N ALA A 151 14.69 1.96 -14.60
CA ALA A 151 15.91 1.77 -13.83
C ALA A 151 17.15 1.81 -14.74
N ARG A 152 17.06 1.24 -15.95
CA ARG A 152 18.15 1.30 -16.93
C ARG A 152 18.42 2.73 -17.41
N GLU A 153 17.40 3.53 -17.65
CA GLU A 153 17.56 4.95 -18.05
C GLU A 153 18.23 5.80 -16.96
N CYS A 154 18.05 5.45 -15.69
CA CYS A 154 18.69 6.16 -14.58
C CYS A 154 20.18 5.82 -14.42
N ILE A 155 20.62 4.63 -14.85
CA ILE A 155 22.02 4.18 -14.74
C ILE A 155 22.87 4.74 -15.89
N THR A 156 22.25 5.09 -17.03
CA THR A 156 22.95 5.59 -18.22
C THR A 156 23.09 7.11 -18.28
N LYS A 157 22.57 7.83 -17.28
CA LYS A 157 22.73 9.28 -17.08
C LYS A 157 23.74 9.55 -15.98
#